data_AF-A0A7X6T3W8-F1
#
_entry.id   AF-A0A7X6T3W8-F1
#
_cell.length_a   1.000
_cell.length_b   1.000
_cell.length_c   1.000
_cell.angle_alpha   90.00
_cell.angle_beta   90.00
_cell.angle_gamma   90.00
#
_symmetry.space_group_name_H-M   'P 1'
#
loop_
_entity.id
_entity.type
_entity.pdbx_description
1 polymer ?
#
loop_
_entity_poly.entity_id
_entity_poly.type
_entity_poly.pdbx_seq_one_letter_code
_entity_poly.pdbx_strand_id
1 'polypeptide(L)' 'VQIGPVQKLLSEAEMGELFKVMMLAKNVDELYPIGFNQADRRSQL' A
#
# COMPACT_ATOMS: atom_id res chain seq x y z
N VAL A 1 -10.06 10.24 -20.05
CA VAL A 1 -9.28 9.59 -18.97
C VAL A 1 -10.22 8.66 -18.23
N GLN A 2 -9.90 7.38 -18.08
CA GLN A 2 -10.80 6.41 -17.45
C GLN A 2 -10.61 6.45 -15.92
N ILE A 3 -11.47 7.21 -15.24
CA ILE A 3 -11.36 7.47 -13.79
C ILE A 3 -11.91 6.31 -12.94
N GLY A 4 -12.91 5.57 -13.47
CA GLY A 4 -13.63 4.53 -12.74
C GLY A 4 -12.76 3.44 -12.11
N PRO A 5 -11.83 2.79 -12.84
CA PRO A 5 -10.99 1.74 -12.26
C PRO A 5 -10.06 2.24 -11.14
N VAL A 6 -9.52 3.45 -11.28
CA VAL A 6 -8.64 4.04 -10.27
C VAL A 6 -9.41 4.41 -9.02
N GLN A 7 -10.62 4.99 -9.18
CA GLN A 7 -11.52 5.29 -8.05
C GLN A 7 -11.80 4.03 -7.23
N LYS A 8 -12.11 2.92 -7.90
CA LYS A 8 -12.39 1.64 -7.24
C LYS A 8 -11.25 1.13 -6.39
N LEU A 9 -10.02 1.29 -6.86
CA LEU A 9 -8.82 0.84 -6.14
C LEU A 9 -8.46 1.75 -4.95
N LEU A 10 -8.68 3.06 -5.07
CA LEU A 10 -8.16 4.05 -4.10
C LEU A 10 -9.20 4.53 -3.08
N SER A 11 -10.50 4.44 -3.38
CA SER A 11 -11.56 4.90 -2.50
C SER A 11 -11.61 4.10 -1.21
N GLU A 12 -11.64 4.77 -0.06
CA GLU A 12 -11.89 4.16 1.24
C GLU A 12 -13.22 3.38 1.28
N ALA A 13 -14.26 3.91 0.63
CA ALA A 13 -15.57 3.27 0.54
C ALA A 13 -15.59 2.02 -0.37
N GLU A 14 -14.51 1.75 -1.10
CA GLU A 14 -14.36 0.56 -1.95
C GLU A 14 -13.18 -0.30 -1.47
N MET A 15 -12.04 -0.24 -2.17
CA MET A 15 -10.90 -1.12 -1.87
C MET A 15 -9.77 -0.44 -1.08
N GLY A 16 -9.70 0.91 -1.12
CA GLY A 16 -8.53 1.67 -0.69
C GLY A 16 -8.18 1.55 0.79
N GLU A 17 -9.18 1.35 1.65
CA GLU A 17 -8.93 1.10 3.08
C GLU A 17 -9.07 -0.39 3.46
N LEU A 18 -9.94 -1.15 2.80
CA LEU A 18 -10.11 -2.57 3.14
C LEU A 18 -8.90 -3.42 2.73
N PHE A 19 -8.27 -3.13 1.60
CA PHE A 19 -7.13 -3.89 1.08
C PHE A 19 -5.82 -3.29 1.56
N LYS A 20 -4.96 -4.13 2.15
CA LYS A 20 -3.63 -3.75 2.64
C LYS A 20 -2.55 -4.50 1.88
N VAL A 21 -1.36 -3.89 1.80
CA VAL A 21 -0.18 -4.48 1.18
C VAL A 21 0.88 -4.68 2.25
N MET A 22 1.53 -5.83 2.26
CA MET A 22 2.64 -6.17 3.14
C MET A 22 3.80 -6.71 2.32
N MET A 23 5.01 -6.27 2.64
CA MET A 23 6.24 -6.79 2.05
C MET A 23 6.98 -7.65 3.07
N LEU A 24 7.41 -8.83 2.65
CA LEU A 24 8.31 -9.70 3.41
C LEU A 24 9.61 -9.88 2.62
N ALA A 25 10.75 -9.76 3.28
CA ALA A 25 12.04 -9.86 2.62
C ALA A 25 13.13 -10.40 3.57
N LYS A 26 14.25 -10.86 3.00
CA LYS A 26 15.39 -11.42 3.72
C LYS A 26 16.69 -10.88 3.13
N ASN A 27 17.64 -10.49 3.98
CA ASN A 27 18.96 -9.97 3.60
C ASN A 27 18.88 -8.75 2.66
N VAL A 28 18.04 -7.78 3.02
CA VAL A 28 17.81 -6.56 2.23
C VAL A 28 18.09 -5.33 3.09
N ASP A 29 19.35 -5.16 3.44
CA ASP A 29 19.78 -4.08 4.34
C ASP A 29 19.80 -2.70 3.63
N GLU A 30 19.86 -2.69 2.29
CA GLU A 30 19.92 -1.48 1.46
C GLU A 30 18.65 -1.20 0.65
N LEU A 31 17.55 -1.90 0.94
CA LEU A 31 16.32 -1.76 0.16
C LEU A 31 15.46 -0.59 0.66
N TYR A 32 15.13 0.33 -0.25
CA TYR A 32 14.11 1.36 -0.03
C TYR A 32 12.77 0.88 -0.63
N PRO A 33 11.84 0.33 0.17
CA PRO A 33 10.59 -0.21 -0.34
C PRO A 33 9.71 0.89 -0.95
N ILE A 34 9.48 0.79 -2.26
CA ILE A 34 8.64 1.74 -3.00
C ILE A 34 7.18 1.53 -2.59
N GLY A 35 6.47 2.63 -2.32
CA GLY A 35 5.05 2.59 -1.92
C GLY A 35 4.80 2.38 -0.42
N PHE A 36 5.86 2.24 0.39
CA PHE A 36 5.76 2.09 1.86
C PHE A 36 6.37 3.28 2.62
N ASN A 37 6.76 4.35 1.93
CA ASN A 37 7.45 5.49 2.57
C ASN A 37 6.49 6.50 3.22
N GLN A 38 5.18 6.36 2.99
CA GLN A 38 4.15 7.23 3.54
C GLN A 38 3.03 6.38 4.13
N ALA A 39 2.57 6.74 5.33
CA ALA A 39 1.48 6.07 6.04
C ALA A 39 1.67 4.55 6.25
N ASP A 40 2.93 4.09 6.33
CA ASP A 40 3.25 2.72 6.73
C ASP A 40 2.73 2.44 8.15
N ARG A 41 2.00 1.34 8.31
CA ARG A 41 1.33 0.96 9.56
C ARG A 41 2.05 -0.18 10.30
N ARG A 42 3.36 -0.42 10.06
CA ARG A 42 4.08 -1.55 10.69
C ARG A 42 4.09 -1.50 12.21
N SER A 43 4.00 -0.32 12.81
CA SER A 43 3.98 -0.15 14.26
C SER A 43 2.63 -0.46 14.91
N GLN A 44 1.60 -0.78 14.12
CA GLN A 44 0.25 -1.13 14.58
C GLN A 44 -0.04 -2.63 14.45
N LEU A 45 0.95 -3.40 13.99
CA LEU A 45 0.87 -4.86 13.86
C LEU A 45 1.11 -5.57 15.19
#